data_AF-A0A9J6C4N8-F1
#
_entry.id   AF-A0A9J6C4N8-F1
#
_cell.length_a   1.000
_cell.length_b   1.000
_cell.length_c   1.000
_cell.angle_alpha   90.00
_cell.angle_beta   90.00
_cell.angle_gamma   90.00
#
_symmetry.space_group_name_H-M   'P 1'
#
loop_
_entity.id
_entity.type
_entity.pdbx_description
1 polymer ?
#
loop_
_entity_poly.entity_id
_entity_poly.type
_entity_poly.pdbx_seq_one_letter_code
_entity_poly.pdbx_strand_id
1 'polypeptide(L)'
;MSTTPTAALEMIIGLDPLNIRIEAVARAELYRLHCWQQFNSRRELTGHARLWSRMVEENPLWMAPSDCMVPVIFTDHAFRVIFPTRDDWQEGLLIQLGADIVLFTDGSLCNGLAGAGVYSSGLGVELSFCLGRNISVFQAELFAISAAVSHCLEIGVRDRKIVFCVDSQSALLSLRLNKFQSKLVFECFGLLNRLARDNDVMLVWVPGHSDISGNEKVDELARLGSKELGTASADPHWFMMPADEVELVQKYMESSKTKEVDILYAIFKAYPDIQARFPMFAGKEFGHC
;
A
#
# COMPACT_ATOMS: atom_id res chain seq x y z
N MET A 1 7.56 16.59 40.46
CA MET A 1 8.72 17.29 39.87
C MET A 1 8.63 17.07 38.37
N SER A 2 8.35 18.12 37.60
CA SER A 2 8.20 18.01 36.14
C SER A 2 9.56 17.72 35.51
N THR A 3 9.65 16.62 34.79
CA THR A 3 10.85 16.15 34.07
C THR A 3 11.08 16.95 32.79
N THR A 4 11.13 18.28 32.92
CA THR A 4 11.52 19.22 31.87
C THR A 4 12.88 18.91 31.24
N PRO A 5 13.89 18.31 31.92
CA PRO A 5 15.16 17.99 31.28
C PRO A 5 15.04 16.92 30.19
N THR A 6 14.22 15.88 30.42
CA THR A 6 14.10 14.73 29.51
C THR A 6 13.36 15.12 28.23
N ALA A 7 12.21 15.79 28.35
CA ALA A 7 11.44 16.23 27.19
C ALA A 7 12.20 17.25 26.32
N ALA A 8 12.99 18.13 26.94
CA ALA A 8 13.85 19.06 26.22
C ALA A 8 15.00 18.34 25.48
N LEU A 9 15.63 17.36 26.14
CA LEU A 9 16.68 16.54 25.52
C LEU A 9 16.15 15.72 24.35
N GLU A 10 14.99 15.06 24.52
CA GLU A 10 14.31 14.25 23.49
C GLU A 10 14.01 15.09 22.24
N MET A 11 13.50 16.32 22.40
CA MET A 11 13.32 17.25 21.28
C MET A 11 14.63 17.63 20.59
N ILE A 12 15.67 17.99 21.34
CA ILE A 12 16.97 18.45 20.79
C ILE A 12 17.65 17.34 19.96
N ILE A 13 17.45 16.07 20.33
CA ILE A 13 18.03 14.92 19.63
C ILE A 13 17.07 14.31 18.59
N GLY A 14 15.90 14.91 18.37
CA GLY A 14 14.90 14.44 17.42
C GLY A 14 14.26 13.09 17.79
N LEU A 15 14.23 12.76 19.09
CA LEU A 15 13.55 11.56 19.60
C LEU A 15 12.15 11.91 20.09
N ASP A 16 11.18 11.06 19.74
CA ASP A 16 9.84 11.14 20.32
C ASP A 16 9.92 10.93 21.84
N PRO A 17 9.18 11.72 22.65
CA PRO A 17 9.07 11.49 24.07
C PRO A 17 8.73 10.03 24.38
N LEU A 18 9.45 9.43 25.33
CA LEU A 18 9.38 7.99 25.58
C LEU A 18 7.95 7.47 25.78
N ASN A 19 7.10 8.23 26.48
CA ASN A 19 5.70 7.86 26.71
C ASN A 19 4.88 7.82 25.41
N ILE A 20 5.11 8.75 24.48
CA ILE A 20 4.47 8.79 23.16
C ILE A 20 4.94 7.60 22.33
N ARG A 21 6.25 7.31 22.34
CA ARG A 21 6.82 6.17 21.62
C ARG A 21 6.27 4.83 22.13
N ILE A 22 6.18 4.65 23.44
CA ILE A 22 5.61 3.44 24.06
C ILE A 22 4.15 3.27 23.66
N GLU A 23 3.36 4.34 23.71
CA GLU A 23 1.95 4.29 23.30
C GLU A 23 1.81 3.96 21.81
N ALA A 24 2.59 4.60 20.93
CA ALA A 24 2.58 4.34 19.51
C ALA A 24 2.92 2.87 19.18
N VAL A 25 3.96 2.31 19.81
CA VAL A 25 4.34 0.89 19.66
C VAL A 25 3.23 -0.02 20.18
N ALA A 26 2.62 0.28 21.34
CA ALA A 26 1.52 -0.50 21.89
C ALA A 26 0.30 -0.50 20.95
N ARG A 27 -0.07 0.65 20.37
CA ARG A 27 -1.16 0.78 19.40
C ARG A 27 -0.88 -0.04 18.14
N ALA A 28 0.34 0.05 17.60
CA ALA A 28 0.75 -0.71 16.41
C ALA A 28 0.69 -2.23 16.64
N GLU A 29 1.17 -2.70 17.79
CA GLU A 29 1.14 -4.13 18.14
C GLU A 29 -0.28 -4.64 18.36
N LEU A 30 -1.15 -3.86 19.02
CA LEU A 30 -2.56 -4.21 19.20
C LEU A 30 -3.27 -4.34 17.85
N TYR A 31 -3.05 -3.39 16.94
CA TYR A 31 -3.59 -3.45 15.59
C TYR A 31 -3.07 -4.68 14.82
N ARG A 32 -1.77 -4.97 14.90
CA ARG A 32 -1.19 -6.18 14.28
C ARG A 32 -1.85 -7.46 14.81
N LEU A 33 -2.02 -7.58 16.13
CA LEU A 33 -2.69 -8.73 16.76
C LEU A 33 -4.17 -8.83 16.35
N HIS A 34 -4.85 -7.69 16.19
CA HIS A 34 -6.20 -7.63 15.66
C HIS A 34 -6.27 -8.16 14.22
N CYS A 35 -5.42 -7.65 13.32
CA CYS A 35 -5.36 -8.09 11.92
C CYS A 35 -5.08 -9.59 11.78
N TRP A 36 -4.26 -10.14 12.68
CA TRP A 36 -3.91 -11.57 12.71
C TRP A 36 -4.95 -12.45 13.41
N GLN A 37 -6.07 -11.88 13.86
CA GLN A 37 -7.11 -12.56 14.64
C GLN A 37 -6.56 -13.20 15.93
N GLN A 38 -5.43 -12.71 16.43
CA GLN A 38 -4.80 -13.15 17.68
C GLN A 38 -5.24 -12.31 18.88
N PHE A 39 -5.94 -11.20 18.64
CA PHE A 39 -6.51 -10.35 19.67
C PHE A 39 -7.96 -10.76 19.98
N ASN A 40 -8.22 -11.19 21.21
CA ASN A 40 -9.56 -11.54 21.65
C ASN A 40 -10.26 -10.34 22.29
N SER A 41 -10.93 -9.54 21.46
CA SER A 41 -11.72 -8.37 21.91
C SER A 41 -13.02 -8.72 22.63
N ARG A 42 -13.40 -10.01 22.70
CA ARG A 42 -14.66 -10.47 23.34
C ARG A 42 -14.52 -10.71 24.84
N ARG A 43 -13.30 -10.67 25.38
CA ARG A 43 -13.04 -10.76 26.83
C ARG A 43 -12.89 -9.36 27.40
N GLU A 44 -13.15 -9.22 28.70
CA GLU A 44 -12.88 -7.97 29.41
C GLU A 44 -11.41 -7.57 29.23
N LEU A 45 -11.18 -6.42 28.61
CA LEU A 45 -9.85 -5.94 28.28
C LEU A 45 -9.16 -5.43 29.56
N THR A 46 -7.98 -5.98 29.87
CA THR A 46 -7.19 -5.59 31.03
C THR A 46 -5.85 -4.97 30.62
N GLY A 47 -5.32 -4.04 31.43
CA GLY A 47 -4.02 -3.41 31.19
C GLY A 47 -3.96 -2.67 29.84
N HIS A 48 -2.87 -2.88 29.08
CA HIS A 48 -2.67 -2.26 27.76
C HIS A 48 -3.71 -2.65 26.71
N ALA A 49 -4.43 -3.76 26.88
CA ALA A 49 -5.48 -4.18 25.95
C ALA A 49 -6.67 -3.20 25.92
N ARG A 50 -6.90 -2.42 27.00
CA ARG A 50 -7.93 -1.36 27.05
C ARG A 50 -7.68 -0.24 26.06
N LEU A 51 -6.44 -0.07 25.61
CA LEU A 51 -6.07 0.90 24.60
C LEU A 51 -6.81 0.66 23.29
N TRP A 52 -7.18 -0.60 22.99
CA TRP A 52 -7.99 -0.93 21.82
C TRP A 52 -9.34 -0.22 21.80
N SER A 53 -10.07 -0.24 22.92
CA SER A 53 -11.37 0.47 23.02
C SER A 53 -11.19 1.95 22.73
N ARG A 54 -10.16 2.57 23.32
CA ARG A 54 -9.84 3.98 23.08
C ARG A 54 -9.47 4.25 21.62
N MET A 55 -8.66 3.39 20.99
CA MET A 55 -8.32 3.51 19.57
C MET A 55 -9.58 3.52 18.70
N VAL A 56 -10.48 2.56 18.91
CA VAL A 56 -11.73 2.43 18.12
C VAL A 56 -12.69 3.59 18.37
N GLU A 57 -12.79 4.08 19.61
CA GLU A 57 -13.56 5.28 19.95
C GLU A 57 -13.01 6.55 19.27
N GLU A 58 -11.68 6.71 19.24
CA GLU A 58 -11.01 7.84 18.57
C GLU A 58 -11.17 7.78 17.04
N ASN A 59 -11.08 6.58 16.45
CA ASN A 59 -11.24 6.38 15.02
C ASN A 59 -11.84 5.00 14.69
N PRO A 60 -13.11 4.94 14.23
CA PRO A 60 -13.74 3.68 13.86
C PRO A 60 -13.03 2.89 12.75
N LEU A 61 -12.15 3.52 11.96
CA LEU A 61 -11.39 2.86 10.88
C LEU A 61 -10.45 1.76 11.39
N TRP A 62 -10.09 1.74 12.68
CA TRP A 62 -9.32 0.62 13.26
C TRP A 62 -10.05 -0.72 13.18
N MET A 63 -11.39 -0.70 13.03
CA MET A 63 -12.23 -1.89 12.82
C MET A 63 -12.43 -2.24 11.33
N ALA A 64 -11.95 -1.40 10.41
CA ALA A 64 -12.08 -1.66 8.99
C ALA A 64 -11.32 -2.94 8.59
N PRO A 65 -11.78 -3.67 7.56
CA PRO A 65 -11.08 -4.84 7.07
C PRO A 65 -9.62 -4.52 6.71
N SER A 66 -8.69 -5.27 7.30
CA SER A 66 -7.28 -5.15 7.00
C SER A 66 -6.84 -6.22 6.02
N ASP A 67 -6.04 -5.83 5.03
CA ASP A 67 -5.37 -6.73 4.10
C ASP A 67 -4.24 -7.55 4.76
N CYS A 68 -3.76 -7.14 5.93
CA CYS A 68 -2.73 -7.90 6.64
C CYS A 68 -3.25 -9.27 7.11
N MET A 69 -2.46 -10.32 6.88
CA MET A 69 -2.70 -11.66 7.41
C MET A 69 -1.45 -12.25 8.09
N VAL A 70 -1.68 -13.33 8.84
CA VAL A 70 -0.60 -14.20 9.31
C VAL A 70 0.13 -14.74 8.07
N PRO A 71 1.47 -14.67 8.01
CA PRO A 71 2.20 -15.11 6.83
C PRO A 71 1.97 -16.59 6.52
N VAL A 72 1.60 -16.89 5.28
CA VAL A 72 1.45 -18.26 4.77
C VAL A 72 2.53 -18.51 3.72
N ILE A 73 3.12 -19.71 3.73
CA ILE A 73 4.07 -20.14 2.71
C ILE A 73 3.38 -21.17 1.82
N PHE A 74 3.44 -20.95 0.51
CA PHE A 74 2.92 -21.86 -0.50
C PHE A 74 3.93 -21.93 -1.65
N THR A 75 4.33 -23.15 -2.02
CA THR A 75 5.42 -23.35 -3.00
C THR A 75 4.94 -23.88 -4.34
N ASP A 76 3.70 -24.36 -4.42
CA ASP A 76 3.14 -24.93 -5.62
C ASP A 76 2.42 -23.84 -6.42
N HIS A 77 2.84 -23.60 -7.66
CA HIS A 77 2.24 -22.59 -8.54
C HIS A 77 1.71 -23.32 -9.76
N ALA A 78 0.38 -23.41 -9.88
CA ALA A 78 -0.26 -24.02 -11.04
C ALA A 78 -0.26 -23.11 -12.28
N PHE A 79 0.14 -21.84 -12.14
CA PHE A 79 0.21 -20.85 -13.21
C PHE A 79 1.63 -20.31 -13.38
N ARG A 80 1.91 -19.66 -14.51
CA ARG A 80 3.22 -19.05 -14.80
C ARG A 80 3.13 -17.54 -14.88
N VAL A 81 4.20 -16.86 -14.48
CA VAL A 81 4.36 -15.41 -14.65
C VAL A 81 5.52 -15.13 -15.58
N ILE A 82 5.29 -14.36 -16.64
CA ILE A 82 6.25 -14.08 -17.71
C ILE A 82 6.48 -12.57 -17.79
N PHE A 83 7.75 -12.18 -17.90
CA PHE A 83 8.17 -10.79 -18.08
C PHE A 83 8.86 -10.67 -19.45
N PRO A 84 8.09 -10.50 -20.53
CA PRO A 84 8.64 -10.33 -21.86
C PRO A 84 9.30 -8.95 -22.02
N THR A 85 10.15 -8.85 -23.02
CA THR A 85 10.69 -7.60 -23.55
C THR A 85 9.70 -6.92 -24.48
N ARG A 86 9.95 -5.66 -24.85
CA ARG A 86 9.14 -4.95 -25.86
C ARG A 86 9.23 -5.60 -27.24
N ASP A 87 10.40 -6.16 -27.57
CA ASP A 87 10.64 -6.80 -28.86
C ASP A 87 9.79 -8.07 -28.99
N ASP A 88 9.66 -8.87 -27.91
CA ASP A 88 8.79 -10.05 -27.90
C ASP A 88 7.33 -9.72 -28.28
N TRP A 89 6.82 -8.58 -27.79
CA TRP A 89 5.47 -8.10 -28.14
C TRP A 89 5.35 -7.74 -29.62
N GLN A 90 6.37 -7.10 -30.19
CA GLN A 90 6.40 -6.75 -31.62
C GLN A 90 6.49 -7.99 -32.52
N GLU A 91 7.15 -9.04 -32.04
CA GLU A 91 7.27 -10.34 -32.72
C GLU A 91 6.04 -11.25 -32.57
N GLY A 92 4.95 -10.73 -31.99
CA GLY A 92 3.68 -11.45 -31.85
C GLY A 92 3.66 -12.45 -30.70
N LEU A 93 4.16 -12.05 -29.52
CA LEU A 93 4.19 -12.85 -28.29
C LEU A 93 2.94 -13.72 -28.05
N LEU A 94 1.74 -13.15 -28.17
CA LEU A 94 0.49 -13.87 -27.92
C LEU A 94 0.29 -15.06 -28.87
N ILE A 95 0.74 -14.93 -30.14
CA ILE A 95 0.72 -16.00 -31.14
C ILE A 95 1.75 -17.06 -30.79
N GLN A 96 2.97 -16.65 -30.39
CA GLN A 96 4.04 -17.56 -29.99
C GLN A 96 3.67 -18.38 -28.75
N LEU A 97 2.97 -17.76 -27.78
CA LEU A 97 2.42 -18.46 -26.62
C LEU A 97 1.29 -19.41 -27.01
N GLY A 98 0.63 -19.21 -28.15
CA GLY A 98 -0.50 -20.01 -28.63
C GLY A 98 -1.75 -19.82 -27.78
N ALA A 99 -2.02 -18.59 -27.34
CA ALA A 99 -3.13 -18.28 -26.43
C ALA A 99 -4.49 -18.55 -27.10
N ASP A 100 -5.35 -19.33 -26.45
CA ASP A 100 -6.75 -19.52 -26.86
C ASP A 100 -7.61 -18.34 -26.42
N ILE A 101 -7.34 -17.84 -25.20
CA ILE A 101 -8.07 -16.74 -24.57
C ILE A 101 -7.04 -15.74 -24.06
N VAL A 102 -7.26 -14.47 -24.38
CA VAL A 102 -6.45 -13.35 -23.88
C VAL A 102 -7.37 -12.40 -23.13
N LEU A 103 -7.02 -12.09 -21.88
CA LEU A 103 -7.68 -11.06 -21.08
C LEU A 103 -6.65 -9.99 -20.71
N PHE A 104 -7.07 -8.73 -20.76
CA PHE A 104 -6.31 -7.59 -20.28
C PHE A 104 -6.96 -7.09 -18.99
N THR A 105 -6.14 -6.68 -18.04
CA THR A 105 -6.57 -6.16 -16.73
C THR A 105 -5.74 -4.93 -16.37
N ASP A 106 -6.39 -3.92 -15.80
CA ASP A 106 -5.73 -2.70 -15.32
C ASP A 106 -6.45 -2.16 -14.08
N GLY A 107 -5.71 -1.46 -13.22
CA GLY A 107 -6.17 -0.76 -12.04
C GLY A 107 -5.82 0.73 -12.09
N SER A 108 -6.83 1.59 -12.02
CA SER A 108 -6.66 3.05 -12.09
C SER A 108 -6.95 3.71 -10.74
N LEU A 109 -6.25 4.81 -10.45
CA LEU A 109 -6.54 5.70 -9.33
C LEU A 109 -6.58 7.15 -9.83
N CYS A 110 -7.76 7.77 -9.75
CA CYS A 110 -7.97 9.14 -10.19
C CYS A 110 -8.63 9.95 -9.08
N ASN A 111 -8.00 11.04 -8.64
CA ASN A 111 -8.53 11.93 -7.60
C ASN A 111 -8.98 11.20 -6.31
N GLY A 112 -8.25 10.14 -5.92
CA GLY A 112 -8.54 9.34 -4.72
C GLY A 112 -9.65 8.29 -4.88
N LEU A 113 -10.24 8.15 -6.07
CA LEU A 113 -11.17 7.08 -6.42
C LEU A 113 -10.45 6.04 -7.27
N ALA A 114 -10.55 4.77 -6.86
CA ALA A 114 -9.98 3.66 -7.57
C ALA A 114 -11.02 3.01 -8.49
N GLY A 115 -10.55 2.53 -9.63
CA GLY A 115 -11.32 1.72 -10.57
C GLY A 115 -10.49 0.56 -11.09
N ALA A 116 -11.16 -0.45 -11.62
CA ALA A 116 -10.53 -1.60 -12.24
C ALA A 116 -11.22 -1.93 -13.56
N GLY A 117 -10.46 -2.44 -14.53
CA GLY A 117 -10.93 -2.82 -15.85
C GLY A 117 -10.62 -4.28 -16.17
N VAL A 118 -11.51 -4.93 -16.92
CA VAL A 118 -11.25 -6.22 -17.56
C VAL A 118 -11.72 -6.19 -19.00
N TYR A 119 -10.85 -6.59 -19.93
CA TYR A 119 -11.16 -6.63 -21.35
C TYR A 119 -10.75 -7.97 -21.98
N SER A 120 -11.62 -8.56 -22.79
CA SER A 120 -11.27 -9.70 -23.64
C SER A 120 -12.10 -9.67 -24.92
N SER A 121 -11.44 -9.48 -26.07
CA SER A 121 -12.10 -9.54 -27.38
C SER A 121 -12.63 -10.95 -27.68
N GLY A 122 -11.85 -11.99 -27.35
CA GLY A 122 -12.22 -13.38 -27.63
C GLY A 122 -13.43 -13.88 -26.84
N LEU A 123 -13.66 -13.32 -25.65
CA LEU A 123 -14.84 -13.61 -24.83
C LEU A 123 -15.95 -12.56 -24.97
N GLY A 124 -15.71 -11.46 -25.68
CA GLY A 124 -16.67 -10.34 -25.77
C GLY A 124 -16.90 -9.63 -24.44
N VAL A 125 -15.86 -9.52 -23.61
CA VAL A 125 -15.93 -9.00 -22.23
C VAL A 125 -15.36 -7.58 -22.19
N GLU A 126 -16.15 -6.64 -21.69
CA GLU A 126 -15.70 -5.29 -21.33
C GLU A 126 -16.32 -4.92 -19.97
N LEU A 127 -15.54 -4.99 -18.90
CA LEU A 127 -16.00 -4.72 -17.54
C LEU A 127 -15.24 -3.53 -16.96
N SER A 128 -16.00 -2.65 -16.28
CA SER A 128 -15.48 -1.52 -15.53
C SER A 128 -16.06 -1.59 -14.11
N PHE A 129 -15.19 -1.44 -13.12
CA PHE A 129 -15.54 -1.53 -11.71
C PHE A 129 -15.15 -0.24 -10.98
N CYS A 130 -16.09 0.34 -10.24
CA CYS A 130 -15.80 1.38 -9.25
C CYS A 130 -15.44 0.71 -7.92
N LEU A 131 -14.23 0.94 -7.43
CA LEU A 131 -13.75 0.39 -6.15
C LEU A 131 -13.88 1.38 -4.98
N GLY A 132 -14.21 2.64 -5.28
CA GLY A 132 -14.38 3.69 -4.29
C GLY A 132 -13.04 4.27 -3.80
N ARG A 133 -13.05 4.81 -2.58
CA ARG A 133 -11.88 5.49 -1.98
C ARG A 133 -11.10 4.55 -1.08
N ASN A 134 -9.90 4.99 -0.67
CA ASN A 134 -9.01 4.27 0.25
C ASN A 134 -8.51 2.92 -0.29
N ILE A 135 -8.49 2.78 -1.63
CA ILE A 135 -7.93 1.65 -2.36
C ILE A 135 -6.65 2.14 -3.04
N SER A 136 -5.56 1.40 -2.85
CA SER A 136 -4.31 1.67 -3.57
C SER A 136 -4.39 1.16 -5.02
N VAL A 137 -3.60 1.75 -5.91
CA VAL A 137 -3.45 1.25 -7.30
C VAL A 137 -3.15 -0.25 -7.28
N PHE A 138 -2.19 -0.69 -6.46
CA PHE A 138 -1.83 -2.10 -6.30
C PHE A 138 -3.03 -3.01 -5.95
N GLN A 139 -3.94 -2.56 -5.08
CA GLN A 139 -5.14 -3.32 -4.75
C GLN A 139 -6.14 -3.35 -5.92
N ALA A 140 -6.27 -2.24 -6.66
CA ALA A 140 -7.13 -2.18 -7.84
C ALA A 140 -6.65 -3.15 -8.94
N GLU A 141 -5.33 -3.23 -9.16
CA GLU A 141 -4.69 -4.17 -10.09
C GLU A 141 -4.98 -5.63 -9.74
N LEU A 142 -4.75 -6.01 -8.47
CA LEU A 142 -5.04 -7.36 -8.01
C LEU A 142 -6.53 -7.70 -8.07
N PHE A 143 -7.39 -6.71 -7.81
CA PHE A 143 -8.83 -6.86 -7.98
C PHE A 143 -9.18 -7.11 -9.45
N ALA A 144 -8.60 -6.36 -10.39
CA ALA A 144 -8.82 -6.54 -11.82
C ALA A 144 -8.46 -7.96 -12.28
N ILE A 145 -7.29 -8.47 -11.85
CA ILE A 145 -6.87 -9.86 -12.10
C ILE A 145 -7.90 -10.84 -11.49
N SER A 146 -8.28 -10.65 -10.23
CA SER A 146 -9.23 -11.53 -9.54
C SER A 146 -10.60 -11.55 -10.22
N ALA A 147 -11.08 -10.40 -10.72
CA ALA A 147 -12.33 -10.27 -11.45
C ALA A 147 -12.25 -11.00 -12.80
N ALA A 148 -11.16 -10.86 -13.53
CA ALA A 148 -10.94 -11.56 -14.80
C ALA A 148 -10.89 -13.09 -14.62
N VAL A 149 -10.21 -13.57 -13.58
CA VAL A 149 -10.13 -14.99 -13.23
C VAL A 149 -11.48 -15.53 -12.80
N SER A 150 -12.21 -14.78 -11.96
CA SER A 150 -13.55 -15.14 -11.51
C SER A 150 -14.52 -15.25 -12.68
N HIS A 151 -14.46 -14.32 -13.63
CA HIS A 151 -15.26 -14.38 -14.85
C HIS A 151 -15.00 -15.66 -15.66
N CYS A 152 -13.74 -16.06 -15.83
CA CYS A 152 -13.38 -17.31 -16.51
C CYS A 152 -13.92 -18.56 -15.77
N LEU A 153 -13.87 -18.54 -14.44
CA LEU A 153 -14.43 -19.61 -13.59
C LEU A 153 -15.96 -19.68 -13.69
N GLU A 154 -16.64 -18.54 -13.72
CA GLU A 154 -18.10 -18.43 -13.79
C GLU A 154 -18.66 -18.97 -15.11
N ILE A 155 -18.02 -18.64 -16.23
CA ILE A 155 -18.41 -19.16 -17.55
C ILE A 155 -17.92 -20.59 -17.79
N GLY A 156 -17.13 -21.15 -16.87
CA GLY A 156 -16.69 -22.54 -16.90
C GLY A 156 -15.64 -22.85 -17.97
N VAL A 157 -14.67 -21.95 -18.21
CA VAL A 157 -13.56 -22.20 -19.14
C VAL A 157 -12.75 -23.43 -18.70
N ARG A 158 -12.53 -24.36 -19.62
CA ARG A 158 -11.74 -25.58 -19.43
C ARG A 158 -10.95 -25.96 -20.68
N ASP A 159 -9.85 -26.66 -20.47
CA ASP A 159 -8.96 -27.18 -21.52
C ASP A 159 -8.47 -26.08 -22.48
N ARG A 160 -8.26 -24.87 -21.96
CA ARG A 160 -7.76 -23.71 -22.71
C ARG A 160 -6.43 -23.22 -22.17
N LYS A 161 -5.66 -22.59 -23.06
CA LYS A 161 -4.52 -21.75 -22.70
C LYS A 161 -4.99 -20.29 -22.54
N ILE A 162 -4.97 -19.81 -21.31
CA ILE A 162 -5.46 -18.49 -20.92
C ILE A 162 -4.28 -17.59 -20.57
N VAL A 163 -4.20 -16.44 -21.24
CA VAL A 163 -3.18 -15.42 -20.99
C VAL A 163 -3.84 -14.18 -20.39
N PHE A 164 -3.42 -13.82 -19.18
CA PHE A 164 -3.76 -12.56 -18.52
C PHE A 164 -2.63 -11.56 -18.76
N CYS A 165 -2.92 -10.53 -19.52
CA CYS A 165 -2.06 -9.39 -19.82
C CYS A 165 -2.24 -8.34 -18.71
N VAL A 166 -1.18 -8.07 -17.95
CA VAL A 166 -1.18 -7.20 -16.78
C VAL A 166 -0.04 -6.20 -16.89
N ASP A 167 -0.29 -4.90 -16.73
CA ASP A 167 0.76 -3.86 -16.84
C ASP A 167 1.46 -3.57 -15.49
N SER A 168 0.88 -4.03 -14.38
CA SER A 168 1.46 -3.92 -13.03
C SER A 168 2.49 -5.00 -12.68
N GLN A 169 3.77 -4.66 -12.82
CA GLN A 169 4.87 -5.53 -12.39
C GLN A 169 4.80 -5.88 -10.90
N SER A 170 4.36 -4.95 -10.05
CA SER A 170 4.29 -5.17 -8.60
C SER A 170 3.23 -6.23 -8.26
N ALA A 171 2.07 -6.21 -8.92
CA ALA A 171 1.04 -7.24 -8.80
C ALA A 171 1.58 -8.61 -9.22
N LEU A 172 2.21 -8.70 -10.40
CA LEU A 172 2.79 -9.93 -10.92
C LEU A 172 3.89 -10.51 -10.02
N LEU A 173 4.79 -9.67 -9.54
CA LEU A 173 5.85 -10.09 -8.61
C LEU A 173 5.25 -10.60 -7.31
N SER A 174 4.21 -9.93 -6.76
CA SER A 174 3.56 -10.37 -5.53
C SER A 174 2.93 -11.77 -5.65
N LEU A 175 2.37 -12.10 -6.81
CA LEU A 175 1.77 -13.41 -7.10
C LEU A 175 2.81 -14.50 -7.38
N ARG A 176 4.03 -14.12 -7.80
CA ARG A 176 5.15 -15.03 -8.04
C ARG A 176 5.87 -15.46 -6.75
N LEU A 177 5.68 -14.74 -5.65
CA LEU A 177 6.32 -15.06 -4.37
C LEU A 177 5.76 -16.35 -3.75
N ASN A 178 6.53 -16.97 -2.87
CA ASN A 178 6.11 -18.16 -2.11
C ASN A 178 5.59 -17.83 -0.70
N LYS A 179 5.64 -16.55 -0.30
CA LYS A 179 5.25 -16.09 1.04
C LYS A 179 4.23 -14.97 0.91
N PHE A 180 3.05 -15.19 1.45
CA PHE A 180 1.92 -14.28 1.37
C PHE A 180 1.65 -13.67 2.74
N GLN A 181 1.57 -12.34 2.79
CA GLN A 181 1.23 -11.56 4.00
C GLN A 181 0.04 -10.61 3.76
N SER A 182 -0.43 -10.54 2.52
CA SER A 182 -1.61 -9.82 2.06
C SER A 182 -2.72 -10.83 1.76
N LYS A 183 -3.91 -10.60 2.30
CA LYS A 183 -5.10 -11.42 2.06
C LYS A 183 -5.51 -11.33 0.60
N LEU A 184 -5.51 -10.13 0.04
CA LEU A 184 -5.88 -9.88 -1.35
C LEU A 184 -4.97 -10.64 -2.32
N VAL A 185 -3.65 -10.59 -2.11
CA VAL A 185 -2.70 -11.36 -2.92
C VAL A 185 -2.96 -12.86 -2.78
N PHE A 186 -3.18 -13.35 -1.55
CA PHE A 186 -3.42 -14.77 -1.29
C PHE A 186 -4.75 -15.28 -1.89
N GLU A 187 -5.80 -14.47 -1.86
CA GLU A 187 -7.09 -14.77 -2.48
C GLU A 187 -6.97 -14.81 -4.01
N CYS A 188 -6.34 -13.81 -4.61
CA CYS A 188 -6.06 -13.77 -6.05
C CYS A 188 -5.22 -15.00 -6.49
N PHE A 189 -4.16 -15.32 -5.72
CA PHE A 189 -3.36 -16.52 -5.91
C PHE A 189 -4.21 -17.80 -5.86
N GLY A 190 -5.12 -17.92 -4.89
CA GLY A 190 -6.02 -19.06 -4.76
C GLY A 190 -6.97 -19.21 -5.96
N LEU A 191 -7.52 -18.10 -6.46
CA LEU A 191 -8.37 -18.07 -7.66
C LEU A 191 -7.59 -18.52 -8.90
N LEU A 192 -6.37 -18.00 -9.10
CA LEU A 192 -5.51 -18.38 -10.22
C LEU A 192 -5.17 -19.87 -10.20
N ASN A 193 -4.77 -20.40 -9.04
CA ASN A 193 -4.51 -21.83 -8.91
C ASN A 193 -5.76 -22.68 -9.15
N ARG A 194 -6.94 -22.19 -8.75
CA ARG A 194 -8.20 -22.88 -9.03
C ARG A 194 -8.49 -22.94 -10.53
N LEU A 195 -8.33 -21.82 -11.25
CA LEU A 195 -8.54 -21.76 -12.70
C LEU A 195 -7.52 -22.65 -13.45
N ALA A 196 -6.27 -22.67 -12.97
CA ALA A 196 -5.19 -23.44 -13.57
C ALA A 196 -5.27 -24.96 -13.36
N ARG A 197 -6.23 -25.46 -12.57
CA ARG A 197 -6.45 -26.92 -12.44
C ARG A 197 -6.92 -27.56 -13.73
N ASP A 198 -7.77 -26.86 -14.47
CA ASP A 198 -8.41 -27.33 -15.70
C ASP A 198 -7.88 -26.60 -16.95
N ASN A 199 -6.89 -25.70 -16.81
CA ASN A 199 -6.43 -24.79 -17.87
C ASN A 199 -4.91 -24.52 -17.77
N ASP A 200 -4.27 -24.16 -18.89
CA ASP A 200 -2.91 -23.60 -18.87
C ASP A 200 -2.98 -22.08 -18.68
N VAL A 201 -2.67 -21.61 -17.47
CA VAL A 201 -2.80 -20.19 -17.09
C VAL A 201 -1.44 -19.50 -17.05
N MET A 202 -1.34 -18.38 -17.76
CA MET A 202 -0.17 -17.52 -17.78
C MET A 202 -0.55 -16.07 -17.49
N LEU A 203 0.22 -15.41 -16.63
CA LEU A 203 0.19 -13.97 -16.48
C LEU A 203 1.42 -13.39 -17.19
N VAL A 204 1.18 -12.43 -18.07
CA VAL A 204 2.21 -11.83 -18.92
C VAL A 204 2.24 -10.33 -18.63
N TRP A 205 3.44 -9.83 -18.32
CA TRP A 205 3.62 -8.41 -18.16
C TRP A 205 3.49 -7.67 -19.49
N VAL A 206 2.68 -6.61 -19.51
CA VAL A 206 2.53 -5.70 -20.64
C VAL A 206 3.27 -4.41 -20.35
N PRO A 207 4.12 -3.92 -21.25
CA PRO A 207 4.69 -2.59 -21.12
C PRO A 207 3.58 -1.53 -21.29
N GLY A 208 3.39 -0.66 -20.29
CA GLY A 208 2.46 0.47 -20.39
C GLY A 208 2.78 1.40 -21.56
N HIS A 209 1.74 1.99 -22.16
CA HIS A 209 1.82 2.90 -23.33
C HIS A 209 2.56 2.32 -24.53
N SER A 210 2.25 1.07 -24.90
CA SER A 210 2.93 0.36 -26.00
C SER A 210 2.06 0.14 -27.25
N ASP A 211 1.02 0.95 -27.43
CA ASP A 211 0.06 0.87 -28.55
C ASP A 211 -0.59 -0.53 -28.71
N ILE A 212 -0.67 -1.30 -27.61
CA ILE A 212 -1.34 -2.59 -27.58
C ILE A 212 -2.83 -2.33 -27.37
N SER A 213 -3.64 -2.56 -28.40
CA SER A 213 -5.07 -2.20 -28.42
C SER A 213 -5.87 -2.73 -27.23
N GLY A 214 -5.56 -3.95 -26.77
CA GLY A 214 -6.20 -4.53 -25.58
C GLY A 214 -5.82 -3.83 -24.27
N ASN A 215 -4.57 -3.34 -24.16
CA ASN A 215 -4.11 -2.58 -23.00
C ASN A 215 -4.80 -1.22 -22.96
N GLU A 216 -4.76 -0.48 -24.06
CA GLU A 216 -5.39 0.85 -24.16
C GLU A 216 -6.90 0.78 -23.85
N LYS A 217 -7.57 -0.31 -24.26
CA LYS A 217 -8.98 -0.51 -23.97
C LYS A 217 -9.25 -0.79 -22.48
N VAL A 218 -8.42 -1.58 -21.82
CA VAL A 218 -8.61 -1.85 -20.39
C VAL A 218 -8.25 -0.64 -19.52
N ASP A 219 -7.25 0.14 -19.93
CA ASP A 219 -6.89 1.41 -19.28
C ASP A 219 -8.06 2.40 -19.33
N GLU A 220 -8.78 2.45 -20.45
CA GLU A 220 -10.02 3.22 -20.57
C GLU A 220 -11.07 2.74 -19.56
N LEU A 221 -11.31 1.42 -19.49
CA LEU A 221 -12.30 0.82 -18.59
C LEU A 221 -11.97 1.05 -17.11
N ALA A 222 -10.70 0.89 -16.72
CA ALA A 222 -10.25 1.15 -15.35
C ALA A 222 -10.42 2.63 -14.98
N ARG A 223 -10.08 3.54 -15.91
CA ARG A 223 -10.26 4.99 -15.74
C ARG A 223 -11.74 5.41 -15.71
N LEU A 224 -12.63 4.68 -16.37
CA LEU A 224 -14.08 4.91 -16.24
C LEU A 224 -14.54 4.57 -14.83
N GLY A 225 -14.12 3.42 -14.31
CA GLY A 225 -14.43 2.97 -12.94
C GLY A 225 -13.89 3.90 -11.87
N SER A 226 -12.74 4.56 -12.12
CA SER A 226 -12.12 5.53 -11.20
C SER A 226 -12.74 6.93 -11.26
N LYS A 227 -13.72 7.17 -12.14
CA LYS A 227 -14.41 8.47 -12.29
C LYS A 227 -15.85 8.45 -11.79
N GLU A 228 -16.48 7.28 -11.79
CA GLU A 228 -17.83 7.11 -11.28
C GLU A 228 -17.80 6.93 -9.77
N LEU A 229 -18.35 7.89 -9.02
CA LEU A 229 -18.65 7.67 -7.60
C LEU A 229 -19.90 6.80 -7.54
N GLY A 230 -19.76 5.50 -7.31
CA GLY A 230 -20.85 4.71 -6.74
C GLY A 230 -21.36 5.41 -5.47
N THR A 231 -22.65 5.37 -5.20
CA THR A 231 -23.36 6.09 -4.12
C THR A 231 -23.00 5.65 -2.69
N ALA A 232 -21.71 5.46 -2.39
CA ALA A 232 -21.21 5.14 -1.05
C ALA A 232 -20.08 6.10 -0.70
N SER A 233 -20.47 7.24 -0.12
CA SER A 233 -19.57 8.15 0.58
C SER A 233 -19.07 7.48 1.86
N ALA A 234 -17.80 7.08 1.86
CA ALA A 234 -16.97 7.13 3.05
C ALA A 234 -15.79 8.03 2.70
N ASP A 235 -16.05 9.33 2.67
CA ASP A 235 -15.03 10.37 2.66
C ASP A 235 -14.57 10.58 4.11
N PRO A 236 -13.43 10.02 4.57
CA PRO A 236 -12.80 10.53 5.77
C PRO A 236 -12.32 11.93 5.40
N HIS A 237 -13.11 12.93 5.78
CA HIS A 237 -12.89 14.33 5.54
C HIS A 237 -11.50 14.74 6.07
N TRP A 238 -10.46 14.63 5.23
CA TRP A 238 -9.15 15.15 5.55
C TRP A 238 -9.29 16.67 5.54
N PHE A 239 -9.29 17.27 6.73
CA PHE A 239 -9.19 18.71 6.87
C PHE A 239 -7.81 19.12 6.33
N MET A 240 -7.78 19.55 5.07
CA MET A 240 -6.67 20.33 4.53
C MET A 240 -6.52 21.56 5.43
N MET A 241 -5.39 21.68 6.13
CA MET A 241 -5.12 22.88 6.93
C MET A 241 -5.14 24.10 5.99
N PRO A 242 -5.92 25.14 6.29
CA PRO A 242 -5.96 26.33 5.46
C PRO A 242 -4.58 27.01 5.44
N ALA A 243 -4.28 27.70 4.33
CA ALA A 243 -2.93 28.12 3.97
C ALA A 243 -2.28 29.03 5.03
N ASP A 244 -3.09 29.80 5.74
CA ASP A 244 -2.71 30.67 6.85
C ASP A 244 -2.24 29.89 8.08
N GLU A 245 -2.82 28.73 8.38
CA GLU A 245 -2.35 27.85 9.45
C GLU A 245 -1.05 27.14 9.08
N VAL A 246 -0.87 26.75 7.81
CA VAL A 246 0.38 26.19 7.31
C VAL A 246 1.51 27.22 7.41
N GLU A 247 1.25 28.46 7.02
CA GLU A 247 2.19 29.57 7.12
C GLU A 247 2.53 29.91 8.57
N LEU A 248 1.55 29.84 9.49
CA LEU A 248 1.77 29.99 10.93
C LEU A 248 2.68 28.89 11.48
N VAL A 249 2.47 27.64 11.10
CA VAL A 249 3.30 26.50 11.53
C VAL A 249 4.71 26.62 10.97
N GLN A 250 4.87 26.99 9.70
CA GLN A 250 6.18 27.23 9.08
C GLN A 250 6.93 28.37 9.78
N LYS A 251 6.25 29.50 10.04
CA LYS A 251 6.81 30.64 10.76
C LYS A 251 7.19 30.29 12.20
N TYR A 252 6.39 29.46 12.87
CA TYR A 252 6.71 28.95 14.21
C TYR A 252 7.95 28.06 14.17
N MET A 253 8.02 27.13 13.21
CA MET A 253 9.18 26.25 12.98
C MET A 253 10.45 27.01 12.65
N GLU A 254 10.37 28.09 11.86
CA GLU A 254 11.48 29.00 11.56
C GLU A 254 11.92 29.79 12.80
N SER A 255 10.98 30.25 13.63
CA SER A 255 11.28 30.95 14.88
C SER A 255 11.88 30.05 15.97
N SER A 256 11.68 28.73 15.89
CA SER A 256 12.27 27.75 16.80
C SER A 256 13.66 27.26 16.37
N LYS A 257 13.99 27.31 15.06
CA LYS A 257 15.31 26.93 14.54
C LYS A 257 16.47 27.76 15.12
N THR A 258 16.23 29.03 15.45
CA THR A 258 17.25 29.92 16.02
C THR A 258 17.53 29.62 17.50
N LYS A 259 16.54 29.11 18.25
CA LYS A 259 16.71 28.75 19.67
C LYS A 259 17.54 27.48 19.86
N GLU A 260 17.57 26.61 18.86
CA GLU A 260 18.31 25.35 18.90
C GLU A 260 19.82 25.59 18.97
N VAL A 261 20.33 26.60 18.24
CA VAL A 261 21.75 26.99 18.25
C VAL A 261 22.16 27.59 19.60
N ASP A 262 21.32 28.45 20.19
CA ASP A 262 21.57 29.06 21.50
C ASP A 262 21.54 28.04 22.65
N ILE A 263 20.64 27.05 22.55
CA ILE A 263 20.55 25.96 23.51
C ILE A 263 21.77 25.04 23.39
N LEU A 264 22.16 24.66 22.18
CA LEU A 264 23.37 23.87 21.94
C LEU A 264 24.63 24.61 22.42
N TYR A 265 24.71 25.93 22.20
CA TYR A 265 25.78 26.77 22.71
C TYR A 265 25.86 26.75 24.25
N ALA A 266 24.73 26.97 24.93
CA ALA A 266 24.67 26.95 26.39
C ALA A 266 25.09 25.59 26.98
N ILE A 267 24.68 24.49 26.32
CA ILE A 267 25.02 23.12 26.73
C ILE A 267 26.50 22.82 26.50
N PHE A 268 27.06 23.14 25.33
CA PHE A 268 28.48 22.88 25.04
C PHE A 268 29.42 23.73 25.90
N LYS A 269 29.01 24.95 26.26
CA LYS A 269 29.74 25.80 27.21
C LYS A 269 29.74 25.23 28.63
N ALA A 270 28.62 24.65 29.07
CA ALA A 270 28.50 24.07 30.41
C ALA A 270 29.14 22.66 30.52
N TYR A 271 29.18 21.91 29.42
CA TYR A 271 29.64 20.51 29.37
C TYR A 271 30.56 20.26 28.15
N PRO A 272 31.85 20.63 28.25
CA PRO A 272 32.80 20.55 27.12
C PRO A 272 33.10 19.12 26.65
N ASP A 273 32.91 18.13 27.51
CA ASP A 273 33.05 16.71 27.22
C ASP A 273 31.98 16.20 26.24
N ILE A 274 30.81 16.84 26.23
CA ILE A 274 29.73 16.56 25.25
C ILE A 274 30.13 17.12 23.88
N GLN A 275 30.69 18.32 23.81
CA GLN A 275 31.17 18.92 22.54
C GLN A 275 32.24 18.05 21.86
N ALA A 276 33.14 17.44 22.63
CA ALA A 276 34.20 16.56 22.12
C ALA A 276 33.67 15.27 21.44
N ARG A 277 32.41 14.88 21.69
CA ARG A 277 31.77 13.71 21.07
C ARG A 277 31.14 14.01 19.71
N PHE A 278 31.08 15.27 19.30
CA PHE A 278 30.57 15.70 18.00
C PHE A 278 31.70 16.28 17.15
N PRO A 279 32.32 15.50 16.25
CA PRO A 279 33.51 15.90 15.48
C PRO A 279 33.34 17.18 14.68
N MET A 280 32.10 17.49 14.26
CA MET A 280 31.75 18.68 13.48
C MET A 280 31.88 20.00 14.25
N PHE A 281 31.90 19.93 15.59
CA PHE A 281 31.91 21.07 16.52
C PHE A 281 33.11 21.10 17.45
N ALA A 282 33.98 20.09 17.40
CA ALA A 282 35.20 20.02 18.19
C ALA A 282 36.19 21.14 17.79
N GLY A 283 36.59 21.97 18.76
CA GLY A 283 37.60 23.02 18.57
C GLY A 283 37.11 24.33 17.94
N LYS A 284 35.80 24.50 17.70
CA LYS A 284 35.23 25.78 17.26
C LYS A 284 34.78 26.62 18.46
N GLU A 285 35.29 27.84 18.58
CA GLU A 285 34.72 28.85 19.47
C GLU A 285 33.48 29.45 18.81
N PHE A 286 32.32 29.23 19.40
CA PHE A 286 31.08 29.87 18.97
C PHE A 286 31.04 31.27 19.59
N GLY A 287 31.35 32.29 18.79
CA GLY A 287 31.19 33.68 19.18
C GLY A 287 29.72 34.10 19.17
N HIS A 288 29.32 34.92 20.14
CA HIS A 288 28.00 35.53 20.18
C HIS A 288 27.77 36.42 18.94
N CYS A 289 26.68 36.18 18.21
CA CYS A 289 25.99 37.20 17.43
C CYS A 289 24.75 37.65 18.21
#